data_AF-A0A845A8A4-F1
#
_entry.id   AF-A0A845A8A4-F1
#
_cell.length_a   1.000
_cell.length_b   1.000
_cell.length_c   1.000
_cell.angle_alpha   90.00
_cell.angle_beta   90.00
_cell.angle_gamma   90.00
#
_symmetry.space_group_name_H-M   'P 1'
#
loop_
_entity.id
_entity.type
_entity.pdbx_description
1 polymer ?
#
loop_
_entity_poly.entity_id
_entity_poly.type
_entity_poly.pdbx_seq_one_letter_code
_entity_poly.pdbx_strand_id
1 'polypeptide(L)'
;MTEKKTEKPTQRERVDAVIDRINALAHEHAAINFSAAMRGLVKMEKSLAKSIRAAKVNDSFDIVQQRGPRLKFNGRLIAEVEHETGTSGVHYLHLEIFETNAGALIAVSTFFREFDTEDRSVSALVVHPMDDVQAMHFAVMEHFRWSHYARKMAGKLGWDLSLEVE
;
A
#
# COMPACT_ATOMS: atom_id res chain seq x y z
N MET A 1 47.80 -11.56 14.83
CA MET A 1 46.48 -11.08 15.30
C MET A 1 45.55 -11.13 14.10
N THR A 2 44.67 -12.13 14.03
CA THR A 2 43.73 -12.32 12.93
C THR A 2 42.35 -11.81 13.37
N GLU A 3 41.93 -10.68 12.80
CA GLU A 3 40.60 -10.10 13.02
C GLU A 3 39.54 -11.02 12.39
N LYS A 4 38.71 -11.64 13.24
CA LYS A 4 37.48 -12.33 12.79
C LYS A 4 36.49 -11.27 12.31
N LYS A 5 36.31 -11.17 10.99
CA LYS A 5 35.15 -10.47 10.40
C LYS A 5 33.87 -11.19 10.85
N THR A 6 33.05 -10.50 11.64
CA THR A 6 31.72 -10.96 12.00
C THR A 6 30.79 -10.79 10.79
N GLU A 7 30.43 -11.90 10.16
CA GLU A 7 29.41 -11.94 9.11
C GLU A 7 28.06 -11.49 9.68
N LYS A 8 27.41 -10.55 9.00
CA LYS A 8 26.11 -10.02 9.43
C LYS A 8 25.06 -11.10 9.21
N PRO A 9 24.18 -11.37 10.20
CA PRO A 9 23.14 -12.39 10.05
C PRO A 9 22.21 -12.02 8.90
N THR A 10 21.89 -13.04 8.10
CA THR A 10 20.98 -12.98 6.96
C THR A 10 19.57 -12.59 7.43
N GLN A 11 18.74 -12.09 6.51
CA GLN A 11 17.39 -11.63 6.87
C GLN A 11 16.51 -12.74 7.42
N ARG A 12 16.69 -13.98 6.93
CA ARG A 12 15.97 -15.16 7.41
C ARG A 12 16.33 -15.48 8.86
N GLU A 13 17.62 -15.48 9.18
CA GLU A 13 18.12 -15.70 10.55
C GLU A 13 17.63 -14.62 11.54
N ARG A 14 17.39 -13.40 11.07
CA ARG A 14 16.81 -12.33 11.90
C ARG A 14 15.33 -12.55 12.19
N VAL A 15 14.57 -13.07 11.22
CA VAL A 15 13.15 -13.40 11.41
C VAL A 15 13.00 -14.58 12.36
N ASP A 16 13.80 -15.63 12.15
CA ASP A 16 13.79 -16.83 12.99
C ASP A 16 14.16 -16.49 14.45
N ALA A 17 15.18 -15.64 14.65
CA ALA A 17 15.55 -15.15 15.98
C ALA A 17 14.44 -14.32 16.68
N VAL A 18 13.57 -13.65 15.91
CA VAL A 18 12.41 -12.92 16.47
C VAL A 18 11.30 -13.90 16.85
N ILE A 19 11.03 -14.91 16.02
CA ILE A 19 10.05 -15.96 16.30
C ILE A 19 10.43 -16.74 17.56
N ASP A 20 11.70 -17.14 17.69
CA ASP A 20 12.20 -17.84 18.87
C ASP A 20 12.07 -17.00 20.14
N ARG A 21 12.29 -15.69 20.03
CA ARG A 21 12.12 -14.75 21.14
C ARG A 21 10.66 -14.55 21.54
N ILE A 22 9.73 -14.60 20.58
CA ILE A 22 8.28 -14.57 20.84
C ILE A 22 7.88 -15.84 21.62
N ASN A 23 8.34 -17.01 21.18
CA ASN A 23 8.01 -18.29 21.82
C ASN A 23 8.59 -18.37 23.25
N ALA A 24 9.83 -17.90 23.44
CA ALA A 24 10.46 -17.86 24.76
C ALA A 24 9.70 -16.94 25.73
N LEU A 25 9.32 -15.74 25.30
CA LEU A 25 8.55 -14.80 26.11
C LEU A 25 7.12 -15.30 26.37
N ALA A 26 6.49 -15.97 25.40
CA ALA A 26 5.18 -16.58 25.59
C ALA A 26 5.20 -17.67 26.67
N HIS A 27 6.31 -18.42 26.78
CA HIS A 27 6.51 -19.40 27.85
C HIS A 27 6.90 -18.77 29.19
N GLU A 28 7.71 -17.71 29.20
CA GLU A 28 8.16 -17.02 30.43
C GLU A 28 7.04 -16.20 31.10
N HIS A 29 6.09 -15.67 30.31
CA HIS A 29 4.98 -14.86 30.80
C HIS A 29 3.71 -15.64 31.20
N ALA A 30 3.70 -16.97 31.10
CA ALA A 30 2.59 -17.79 31.57
C ALA A 30 2.37 -17.72 33.10
N ALA A 31 3.36 -17.24 33.86
CA ALA A 31 3.29 -17.20 35.33
C ALA A 31 3.18 -15.80 35.97
N ILE A 32 3.55 -14.69 35.30
CA ILE A 32 3.52 -13.36 35.94
C ILE A 32 3.13 -12.26 34.93
N ASN A 33 2.01 -11.59 35.24
CA ASN A 33 1.47 -10.37 34.62
C ASN A 33 1.09 -10.44 33.13
N PHE A 34 -0.14 -10.92 32.89
CA PHE A 34 -0.88 -10.76 31.62
C PHE A 34 -0.77 -9.35 31.03
N SER A 35 -0.78 -8.30 31.85
CA SER A 35 -0.63 -6.90 31.41
C SER A 35 0.75 -6.55 30.85
N ALA A 36 1.82 -7.23 31.31
CA ALA A 36 3.16 -7.09 30.76
C ALA A 36 3.28 -7.85 29.43
N ALA A 37 2.73 -9.06 29.38
CA ALA A 37 2.65 -9.87 28.16
C ALA A 37 1.88 -9.15 27.03
N MET A 38 0.72 -8.56 27.34
CA MET A 38 -0.08 -7.79 26.38
C MET A 38 0.65 -6.54 25.88
N ARG A 39 1.38 -5.83 26.74
CA ARG A 39 2.20 -4.68 26.31
C ARG A 39 3.38 -5.11 25.45
N GLY A 40 3.97 -6.27 25.74
CA GLY A 40 4.98 -6.91 24.89
C GLY A 40 4.41 -7.26 23.51
N LEU A 41 3.27 -7.93 23.47
CA LEU A 41 2.56 -8.30 22.23
C LEU A 41 2.22 -7.09 21.37
N VAL A 42 1.67 -6.01 21.93
CA VAL A 42 1.36 -4.78 21.17
C VAL A 42 2.63 -4.10 20.62
N LYS A 43 3.73 -4.11 21.37
CA LYS A 43 5.02 -3.59 20.87
C LYS A 43 5.58 -4.46 19.75
N MET A 44 5.44 -5.78 19.86
CA MET A 44 5.89 -6.72 18.84
C MET A 44 5.03 -6.66 17.58
N GLU A 45 3.70 -6.51 17.70
CA GLU A 45 2.79 -6.28 16.57
C GLU A 45 3.19 -5.01 15.81
N LYS A 46 3.46 -3.91 16.52
CA LYS A 46 3.96 -2.67 15.89
C LYS A 46 5.33 -2.86 15.23
N SER A 47 6.21 -3.64 15.85
CA SER A 47 7.53 -3.97 15.28
C SER A 47 7.42 -4.87 14.05
N LEU A 48 6.49 -5.82 14.06
CA LEU A 48 6.20 -6.73 12.96
C LEU A 48 5.56 -5.96 11.80
N ALA A 49 4.56 -5.12 12.06
CA ALA A 49 3.97 -4.23 11.06
C ALA A 49 5.01 -3.28 10.45
N LYS A 50 5.94 -2.76 11.27
CA LYS A 50 7.07 -1.95 10.80
C LYS A 50 8.06 -2.77 9.97
N SER A 51 8.29 -4.03 10.34
CA SER A 51 9.19 -4.94 9.62
C SER A 51 8.57 -5.48 8.34
N ILE A 52 7.25 -5.68 8.29
CA ILE A 52 6.46 -5.99 7.08
C ILE A 52 6.42 -4.78 6.14
N ARG A 53 6.32 -3.56 6.68
CA ARG A 53 6.49 -2.33 5.86
C ARG A 53 7.92 -2.17 5.33
N ALA A 54 8.93 -2.66 6.05
CA ALA A 54 10.34 -2.57 5.67
C ALA A 54 10.79 -3.72 4.75
N ALA A 55 10.20 -4.91 4.89
CA ALA A 55 10.29 -5.99 3.94
C ALA A 55 9.44 -5.59 2.74
N LYS A 56 10.05 -5.27 1.60
CA LYS A 56 9.34 -5.03 0.34
C LYS A 56 8.63 -6.31 -0.11
N VAL A 57 7.53 -6.69 0.54
CA VAL A 57 6.56 -7.64 -0.01
C VAL A 57 5.89 -6.88 -1.13
N ASN A 58 6.41 -7.08 -2.35
CA ASN A 58 5.77 -6.56 -3.52
C ASN A 58 4.82 -7.62 -4.02
N ASP A 59 3.56 -7.28 -4.03
CA ASP A 59 2.57 -8.10 -4.69
C ASP A 59 2.72 -7.93 -6.20
N SER A 60 2.48 -9.01 -6.93
CA SER A 60 2.39 -9.00 -8.38
C SER A 60 0.95 -8.65 -8.77
N PHE A 61 0.78 -7.52 -9.46
CA PHE A 61 -0.51 -7.04 -9.92
C PHE A 61 -0.68 -7.23 -11.42
N ASP A 62 -1.92 -7.49 -11.83
CA ASP A 62 -2.32 -7.66 -13.22
C ASP A 62 -3.64 -6.91 -13.46
N ILE A 63 -3.56 -5.78 -14.16
CA ILE A 63 -4.70 -4.90 -14.43
C ILE A 63 -5.06 -4.98 -15.90
N VAL A 64 -6.26 -5.48 -16.18
CA VAL A 64 -6.85 -5.52 -17.51
C VAL A 64 -7.75 -4.30 -17.67
N GLN A 65 -7.33 -3.37 -18.52
CA GLN A 65 -8.12 -2.17 -18.82
C GLN A 65 -9.18 -2.48 -19.88
N GLN A 66 -10.30 -1.74 -19.83
CA GLN A 66 -11.30 -1.80 -20.90
C GLN A 66 -10.75 -1.20 -22.20
N ARG A 67 -9.88 -0.18 -22.10
CA ARG A 67 -9.18 0.46 -23.21
C ARG A 67 -7.72 0.65 -22.85
N GLY A 68 -6.82 0.40 -23.81
CA GLY A 68 -5.38 0.52 -23.60
C GLY A 68 -4.69 -0.80 -23.24
N PRO A 69 -3.42 -0.76 -22.83
CA PRO A 69 -2.62 -1.96 -22.57
C PRO A 69 -3.00 -2.63 -21.26
N ARG A 70 -2.81 -3.95 -21.20
CA ARG A 70 -2.79 -4.71 -19.93
C ARG A 70 -1.52 -4.35 -19.15
N LEU A 71 -1.67 -4.07 -17.86
CA LEU A 71 -0.54 -3.71 -17.00
C LEU A 71 -0.18 -4.91 -16.11
N LYS A 72 1.10 -5.26 -16.09
CA LYS A 72 1.67 -6.26 -15.15
C LYS A 72 2.84 -5.65 -14.44
N PHE A 73 2.81 -5.60 -13.11
CA PHE A 73 3.85 -4.93 -12.33
C PHE A 73 3.97 -5.50 -10.92
N ASN A 74 5.12 -5.25 -10.29
CA ASN A 74 5.36 -5.54 -8.88
C ASN A 74 5.36 -4.22 -8.10
N GLY A 75 4.59 -4.15 -7.03
CA GLY A 75 4.50 -2.96 -6.21
C GLY A 75 3.70 -3.17 -4.95
N ARG A 76 3.14 -2.09 -4.43
CA ARG A 76 2.24 -2.09 -3.28
C ARG A 76 1.06 -1.17 -3.52
N LEU A 77 -0.11 -1.55 -3.04
CA LEU A 77 -1.24 -0.64 -2.92
C LEU A 77 -0.92 0.38 -1.82
N ILE A 78 -0.94 1.68 -2.15
CA ILE A 78 -0.66 2.75 -1.19
C ILE A 78 -1.93 3.45 -0.72
N ALA A 79 -2.99 3.45 -1.54
CA ALA A 79 -4.29 3.95 -1.15
C ALA A 79 -5.41 3.36 -1.99
N GLU A 80 -6.59 3.22 -1.38
CA GLU A 80 -7.83 2.81 -2.04
C GLU A 80 -9.03 3.59 -1.46
N VAL A 81 -10.07 3.72 -2.27
CA VAL A 81 -11.38 4.18 -1.82
C VAL A 81 -12.47 3.56 -2.69
N GLU A 82 -13.47 3.01 -2.03
CA GLU A 82 -14.71 2.53 -2.65
C GLU A 82 -15.88 3.43 -2.22
N HIS A 83 -16.74 3.77 -3.16
CA HIS A 83 -17.91 4.59 -2.91
C HIS A 83 -19.08 4.20 -3.79
N GLU A 84 -20.26 4.10 -3.16
CA GLU A 84 -21.52 3.93 -3.84
C GLU A 84 -22.02 5.27 -4.40
N THR A 85 -22.39 5.28 -5.68
CA THR A 85 -22.84 6.45 -6.43
C THR A 85 -24.21 6.14 -7.04
N GLY A 86 -25.13 7.10 -6.97
CA GLY A 86 -26.45 7.03 -7.63
C GLY A 86 -27.63 6.97 -6.67
N THR A 87 -28.76 7.58 -7.07
CA THR A 87 -30.04 7.60 -6.32
C THR A 87 -31.05 6.60 -6.89
N SER A 88 -30.82 6.08 -8.09
CA SER A 88 -31.76 5.23 -8.85
C SER A 88 -31.13 3.91 -9.34
N GLY A 89 -30.00 3.52 -8.76
CA GLY A 89 -29.23 2.32 -9.09
C GLY A 89 -27.88 2.36 -8.38
N VAL A 90 -27.44 1.23 -7.85
CA VAL A 90 -26.20 1.11 -7.07
C VAL A 90 -25.02 0.98 -8.04
N HIS A 91 -24.32 2.10 -8.25
CA HIS A 91 -23.06 2.12 -8.98
C HIS A 91 -21.90 2.24 -8.01
N TYR A 92 -20.86 1.45 -8.18
CA TYR A 92 -19.67 1.55 -7.36
C TYR A 92 -18.54 2.20 -8.13
N LEU A 93 -17.92 3.19 -7.49
CA LEU A 93 -16.65 3.77 -7.88
C LEU A 93 -15.57 3.22 -6.94
N HIS A 94 -14.58 2.56 -7.50
CA HIS A 94 -13.39 2.11 -6.79
C HIS A 94 -12.16 2.79 -7.40
N LEU A 95 -11.41 3.54 -6.59
CA LEU A 95 -10.14 4.15 -6.95
C LEU A 95 -9.00 3.50 -6.18
N GLU A 96 -7.90 3.16 -6.86
CA GLU A 96 -6.71 2.56 -6.28
C GLU A 96 -5.46 3.30 -6.75
N ILE A 97 -4.49 3.48 -5.86
CA ILE A 97 -3.15 3.96 -6.21
C ILE A 97 -2.14 2.93 -5.76
N PHE A 98 -1.30 2.48 -6.69
CA PHE A 98 -0.16 1.62 -6.43
C PHE A 98 1.14 2.38 -6.61
N GLU A 99 2.16 1.97 -5.86
CA GLU A 99 3.54 2.40 -6.03
C GLU A 99 4.38 1.18 -6.43
N THR A 100 5.06 1.29 -7.57
CA THR A 100 5.98 0.25 -8.04
C THR A 100 7.32 0.32 -7.30
N ASN A 101 8.11 -0.75 -7.40
CA ASN A 101 9.48 -0.76 -6.86
C ASN A 101 10.40 0.33 -7.40
N ALA A 102 10.13 0.81 -8.61
CA ALA A 102 10.90 1.85 -9.27
C ALA A 102 10.41 3.27 -8.89
N GLY A 103 9.40 3.39 -8.03
CA GLY A 103 8.80 4.67 -7.64
C GLY A 103 7.75 5.19 -8.63
N ALA A 104 7.37 4.42 -9.66
CA ALA A 104 6.27 4.80 -10.55
C ALA A 104 4.94 4.67 -9.79
N LEU A 105 4.02 5.59 -10.05
CA LEU A 105 2.65 5.52 -9.53
C LEU A 105 1.71 4.92 -10.58
N ILE A 106 0.78 4.09 -10.13
CA ILE A 106 -0.26 3.51 -11.00
C ILE A 106 -1.61 3.85 -10.39
N ALA A 107 -2.40 4.65 -11.10
CA ALA A 107 -3.73 5.08 -10.68
C ALA A 107 -4.79 4.28 -11.43
N VAL A 108 -5.63 3.54 -10.72
CA VAL A 108 -6.67 2.69 -11.31
C VAL A 108 -8.04 3.21 -10.88
N SER A 109 -8.95 3.38 -11.84
CA SER A 109 -10.36 3.68 -11.61
C SER A 109 -11.20 2.54 -12.15
N THR A 110 -12.04 1.97 -11.30
CA THR A 110 -13.03 0.97 -11.66
C THR A 110 -14.43 1.55 -11.41
N PHE A 111 -15.30 1.43 -12.41
CA PHE A 111 -16.74 1.67 -12.28
C PHE A 111 -17.48 0.37 -12.57
N PHE A 112 -18.44 -0.02 -11.73
CA PHE A 112 -19.29 -1.20 -11.94
C PHE A 112 -20.67 -1.02 -11.32
N ARG A 113 -21.64 -1.85 -11.74
CA ARG A 113 -23.00 -1.92 -11.17
C ARG A 113 -23.13 -3.17 -10.30
N GLU A 114 -23.87 -3.08 -9.21
CA GLU A 114 -24.01 -4.13 -8.18
C GLU A 114 -24.43 -5.52 -8.71
N PHE A 115 -25.05 -5.60 -9.89
CA PHE A 115 -25.62 -6.84 -10.45
C PHE A 115 -24.99 -7.31 -11.77
N ASP A 116 -23.99 -6.61 -12.30
CA ASP A 116 -23.40 -6.97 -13.59
C ASP A 116 -21.88 -6.76 -13.57
N THR A 117 -21.14 -7.87 -13.47
CA THR A 117 -19.67 -7.87 -13.56
C THR A 117 -19.18 -7.70 -15.00
N GLU A 118 -20.06 -7.87 -16.00
CA GLU A 118 -19.73 -7.61 -17.40
C GLU A 118 -19.73 -6.11 -17.71
N ASP A 119 -20.48 -5.30 -16.96
CA ASP A 119 -20.51 -3.83 -17.08
C ASP A 119 -19.48 -3.15 -16.15
N ARG A 120 -18.26 -3.70 -16.13
CA ARG A 120 -17.11 -3.14 -15.40
C ARG A 120 -16.24 -2.30 -16.35
N SER A 121 -16.16 -0.99 -16.09
CA SER A 121 -15.22 -0.09 -16.76
C SER A 121 -13.96 0.08 -15.91
N VAL A 122 -12.82 -0.43 -16.39
CA VAL A 122 -11.51 -0.28 -15.75
C VAL A 122 -10.62 0.61 -16.61
N SER A 123 -10.02 1.63 -16.00
CA SER A 123 -9.01 2.48 -16.63
C SER A 123 -7.84 2.72 -15.67
N ALA A 124 -6.62 2.66 -16.19
CA ALA A 124 -5.40 2.81 -15.42
C ALA A 124 -4.42 3.77 -16.10
N LEU A 125 -3.81 4.65 -15.30
CA LEU A 125 -2.71 5.52 -15.71
C LEU A 125 -1.41 5.05 -15.04
N VAL A 126 -0.33 4.99 -15.80
CA VAL A 126 1.04 4.82 -15.28
C VAL A 126 1.74 6.16 -15.32
N VAL A 127 2.21 6.62 -14.17
CA VAL A 127 3.02 7.83 -14.03
C VAL A 127 4.44 7.41 -13.68
N HIS A 128 5.36 7.61 -14.63
CA HIS A 128 6.77 7.30 -14.42
C HIS A 128 7.38 8.18 -13.32
N PRO A 129 8.42 7.70 -12.63
CA PRO A 129 9.15 8.52 -11.65
C PRO A 129 9.68 9.79 -12.31
N MET A 130 9.49 10.92 -11.66
CA MET A 130 9.97 12.23 -12.08
C MET A 130 10.64 12.92 -10.90
N ASP A 131 11.54 13.87 -11.18
CA ASP A 131 12.14 14.72 -10.15
C ASP A 131 11.08 15.62 -9.50
N ASP A 132 10.12 16.07 -10.30
CA ASP A 132 8.95 16.80 -9.82
C ASP A 132 7.87 15.82 -9.33
N VAL A 133 7.91 15.54 -8.03
CA VAL A 133 6.93 14.70 -7.33
C VAL A 133 5.52 15.31 -7.38
N GLN A 134 5.41 16.65 -7.42
CA GLN A 134 4.11 17.31 -7.44
C GLN A 134 3.43 17.11 -8.79
N ALA A 135 4.18 17.21 -9.90
CA ALA A 135 3.67 16.88 -11.23
C ALA A 135 3.16 15.43 -11.31
N MET A 136 3.83 14.49 -10.65
CA MET A 136 3.35 13.11 -10.57
C MET A 136 2.00 13.00 -9.85
N HIS A 137 1.85 13.68 -8.71
CA HIS A 137 0.59 13.71 -7.96
C HIS A 137 -0.53 14.34 -8.79
N PHE A 138 -0.26 15.44 -9.49
CA PHE A 138 -1.23 16.09 -10.37
C PHE A 138 -1.65 15.19 -11.53
N ALA A 139 -0.73 14.43 -12.14
CA ALA A 139 -1.09 13.48 -13.19
C ALA A 139 -2.05 12.39 -12.68
N VAL A 140 -1.83 11.87 -11.46
CA VAL A 140 -2.75 10.94 -10.80
C VAL A 140 -4.12 11.59 -10.55
N MET A 141 -4.13 12.83 -10.07
CA MET A 141 -5.37 13.57 -9.80
C MET A 141 -6.17 13.86 -11.07
N GLU A 142 -5.48 14.16 -12.18
CA GLU A 142 -6.10 14.39 -13.48
C GLU A 142 -6.79 13.12 -14.00
N HIS A 143 -6.14 11.96 -13.86
CA HIS A 143 -6.76 10.66 -14.17
C HIS A 143 -8.06 10.43 -13.39
N PHE A 144 -8.05 10.77 -12.10
CA PHE A 144 -9.24 10.71 -11.25
C PHE A 144 -10.18 11.91 -11.37
N ARG A 145 -9.95 12.79 -12.36
CA ARG A 145 -10.74 13.98 -12.66
C ARG A 145 -10.99 14.86 -11.43
N TRP A 146 -10.00 14.94 -10.54
CA TRP A 146 -10.05 15.75 -9.33
C TRP A 146 -11.25 15.47 -8.41
N SER A 147 -11.80 14.25 -8.46
CA SER A 147 -12.98 13.86 -7.69
C SER A 147 -12.78 14.08 -6.18
N HIS A 148 -13.88 14.31 -5.46
CA HIS A 148 -13.84 14.51 -4.00
C HIS A 148 -13.16 13.33 -3.29
N TYR A 149 -13.45 12.09 -3.70
CA TYR A 149 -12.84 10.89 -3.13
C TYR A 149 -11.35 10.79 -3.41
N ALA A 150 -10.91 11.16 -4.61
CA ALA A 150 -9.48 11.23 -4.94
C ALA A 150 -8.75 12.26 -4.08
N ARG A 151 -9.33 13.44 -3.84
CA ARG A 151 -8.74 14.45 -2.94
C ARG A 151 -8.65 13.96 -1.50
N LYS A 152 -9.69 13.28 -1.02
CA LYS A 152 -9.69 12.65 0.32
C LYS A 152 -8.61 11.57 0.42
N MET A 153 -8.41 10.79 -0.64
CA MET A 153 -7.37 9.78 -0.74
C MET A 153 -5.97 10.40 -0.75
N ALA A 154 -5.74 11.43 -1.55
CA ALA A 154 -4.49 12.20 -1.58
C ALA A 154 -4.15 12.83 -0.22
N GLY A 155 -5.15 13.36 0.50
CA GLY A 155 -4.97 13.88 1.85
C GLY A 155 -4.52 12.81 2.86
N LYS A 156 -5.02 11.57 2.75
CA LYS A 156 -4.54 10.44 3.58
C LYS A 156 -3.10 10.06 3.27
N LEU A 157 -2.67 10.25 2.03
CA LEU A 157 -1.28 10.04 1.59
C LEU A 157 -0.35 11.21 1.96
N GLY A 158 -0.90 12.32 2.46
CA GLY A 158 -0.14 13.53 2.77
C GLY A 158 0.34 14.27 1.52
N TRP A 159 -0.33 14.10 0.39
CA TRP A 159 -0.01 14.83 -0.84
C TRP A 159 -0.46 16.28 -0.71
N ASP A 160 0.45 17.21 -0.99
CA ASP A 160 0.11 18.62 -1.18
C ASP A 160 -0.37 18.83 -2.62
N LEU A 161 -1.60 19.32 -2.75
CA LEU A 161 -2.24 19.57 -4.04
C LEU A 161 -2.37 21.07 -4.36
N SER A 162 -1.65 21.92 -3.63
CA SER A 162 -1.67 23.38 -3.81
C SER A 162 -0.80 23.79 -5.00
N LEU A 163 -1.28 24.71 -5.83
CA LEU A 163 -0.53 25.32 -6.91
C LEU A 163 -0.51 26.83 -6.71
N GLU A 164 0.68 27.42 -6.64
CA GLU A 164 0.87 28.86 -6.63
C GLU A 164 0.94 29.37 -8.08
N VAL A 165 0.21 30.46 -8.37
CA VAL A 165 0.14 31.06 -9.71
C VAL A 165 0.46 32.55 -9.55
N GLU A 166 1.46 33.02 -10.30
CA GLU A 166 1.85 34.43 -10.37
C GLU A 166 1.09 35.19 -11.48
#